data_AF-W3XIV8-F1
#
_entry.id   AF-W3XIV8-F1
#
_cell.length_a   1.000
_cell.length_b   1.000
_cell.length_c   1.000
_cell.angle_alpha   90.00
_cell.angle_beta   90.00
_cell.angle_gamma   90.00
#
_symmetry.space_group_name_H-M   'P 1'
#
loop_
_entity.id
_entity.type
_entity.pdbx_description
1 polymer ?
#
loop_
_entity_poly.entity_id
_entity_poly.type
_entity_poly.pdbx_seq_one_letter_code
_entity_poly.pdbx_strand_id
1 'polypeptide(L)'
;MSHLKLYVDHRKNLTQPSFDDTIWDMVGDLDEMAALKDSPTWAAEAYRNAIASLKEWVRETDSRPRSWAHFFRWPGVVSNDYVQLLAARDDTALTIFVYWCMIMNRSPKRWFMEDWACRDSSAAIQAMRDSSSHVLALPREAINVWRQSKTCGR
;
A
#
# COMPACT_ATOMS: atom_id res chain seq x y z
N MET A 1 2.36 -43.24 21.22
CA MET A 1 2.33 -42.52 19.94
C MET A 1 1.51 -41.23 20.07
N SER A 2 1.91 -40.31 20.97
CA SER A 2 0.99 -39.26 21.46
C SER A 2 1.68 -37.97 21.89
N HIS A 3 2.74 -37.56 21.18
CA HIS A 3 3.38 -36.24 21.42
C HIS A 3 3.77 -35.52 20.12
N LEU A 4 4.05 -36.27 19.04
CA LEU A 4 4.38 -35.71 17.73
C LEU A 4 3.18 -35.08 16.99
N LYS A 5 1.93 -35.51 17.26
CA LYS A 5 0.74 -34.87 16.68
C LYS A 5 0.48 -33.48 17.27
N LEU A 6 0.73 -33.29 18.57
CA LEU A 6 0.57 -32.00 19.23
C LEU A 6 1.62 -30.98 18.74
N TYR A 7 2.85 -31.41 18.46
CA TYR A 7 3.90 -30.52 17.95
C TYR A 7 3.68 -30.11 16.48
N VAL A 8 3.12 -31.02 15.65
CA VAL A 8 2.76 -30.73 14.25
C VAL A 8 1.50 -29.86 14.15
N ASP A 9 0.53 -30.01 15.05
CA ASP A 9 -0.63 -29.12 15.11
C ASP A 9 -0.31 -27.75 15.73
N HIS A 10 0.64 -27.67 16.66
CA HIS A 10 1.08 -26.38 17.22
C HIS A 10 1.83 -25.52 16.18
N ARG A 11 2.55 -26.16 15.24
CA ARG A 11 3.22 -25.45 14.11
C ARG A 11 2.25 -24.96 13.03
N LYS A 12 1.02 -25.50 12.96
CA LYS A 12 -0.05 -24.98 12.09
C LYS A 12 -0.83 -23.82 12.71
N ASN A 13 -0.64 -23.57 14.01
CA ASN A 13 -1.24 -22.47 14.77
C ASN A 13 -0.26 -21.31 15.04
N LEU A 14 0.90 -21.29 14.38
CA LEU A 14 1.54 -20.02 14.08
C LEU A 14 0.70 -19.39 12.98
N THR A 15 -0.39 -18.75 13.40
CA THR A 15 -1.23 -17.91 12.54
C THR A 15 -0.26 -17.01 11.81
N GLN A 16 -0.04 -17.28 10.52
CA GLN A 16 0.51 -16.25 9.67
C GLN A 16 -0.42 -15.04 9.88
N PRO A 17 0.12 -13.85 10.18
CA PRO A 17 -0.71 -12.68 10.36
C PRO A 17 -1.67 -12.62 9.17
N SER A 18 -2.94 -12.28 9.43
CA SER A 18 -3.87 -12.06 8.33
C SER A 18 -3.20 -11.11 7.35
N PHE A 19 -3.37 -11.31 6.05
CA PHE A 19 -2.81 -10.38 5.06
C PHE A 19 -3.27 -8.93 5.36
N ASP A 20 -4.43 -8.77 5.99
CA ASP A 20 -4.95 -7.49 6.46
C ASP A 20 -4.18 -6.95 7.68
N ASP A 21 -3.66 -7.79 8.58
CA ASP A 21 -2.75 -7.40 9.67
C ASP A 21 -1.38 -6.95 9.11
N THR A 22 -0.88 -7.64 8.07
CA THR A 22 0.37 -7.27 7.39
C THR A 22 0.28 -5.93 6.68
N ILE A 23 -0.87 -5.63 6.05
CA ILE A 23 -1.11 -4.29 5.48
C ILE A 23 -1.09 -3.25 6.59
N TRP A 24 -1.61 -3.57 7.78
CA TRP A 24 -1.64 -2.61 8.86
C TRP A 24 -0.29 -2.22 9.40
N ASP A 25 0.54 -3.22 9.70
CA ASP A 25 1.89 -3.01 10.18
C ASP A 25 2.69 -2.19 9.16
N MET A 26 2.57 -2.53 7.88
CA MET A 26 3.33 -1.86 6.82
C MET A 26 2.83 -0.46 6.47
N VAL A 27 1.53 -0.17 6.62
CA VAL A 27 1.04 1.22 6.56
C VAL A 27 1.50 1.98 7.83
N GLY A 28 1.72 1.27 8.94
CA GLY A 28 2.42 1.75 10.14
C GLY A 28 3.79 2.32 9.83
N ASP A 29 4.63 1.54 9.13
CA ASP A 29 6.01 1.88 8.76
C ASP A 29 6.14 3.18 7.92
N LEU A 30 5.06 3.61 7.27
CA LEU A 30 5.04 4.89 6.53
C LEU A 30 5.29 6.10 7.44
N ASP A 31 4.84 6.07 8.70
CA ASP A 31 5.10 7.16 9.65
C ASP A 31 6.59 7.24 9.99
N GLU A 32 7.24 6.11 10.23
CA GLU A 32 8.67 6.05 10.51
C GLU A 32 9.47 6.53 9.30
N MET A 33 9.14 6.05 8.10
CA MET A 33 9.76 6.51 6.86
C MET A 33 9.62 8.03 6.67
N ALA A 34 8.43 8.59 6.90
CA ALA A 34 8.18 10.02 6.76
C ALA A 34 8.91 10.84 7.84
N ALA A 35 9.07 10.31 9.05
CA ALA A 35 9.78 10.96 10.15
C ALA A 35 11.32 10.92 9.97
N LEU A 36 11.86 9.84 9.39
CA LEU A 36 13.29 9.70 9.11
C LEU A 36 13.76 10.60 7.96
N LYS A 37 12.84 11.05 7.11
CA LYS A 37 13.17 11.94 6.01
C LYS A 37 13.43 13.35 6.52
N ASP A 38 14.63 13.85 6.24
CA ASP A 38 14.94 15.26 6.40
C ASP A 38 14.18 16.08 5.35
N SER A 39 13.08 16.71 5.78
CA SER A 39 12.17 17.48 4.92
C SER A 39 11.80 18.82 5.56
N PRO A 40 11.52 19.85 4.76
CA PRO A 40 10.88 21.06 5.27
C PRO A 40 9.59 20.74 6.04
N THR A 41 9.27 21.57 7.03
CA THR A 41 8.13 21.36 7.94
C THR A 41 6.80 21.18 7.20
N TRP A 42 6.55 21.95 6.14
CA TRP A 42 5.33 21.85 5.33
C TRP A 42 5.23 20.50 4.60
N ALA A 43 6.34 19.96 4.10
CA ALA A 43 6.36 18.67 3.41
C ALA A 43 6.15 17.52 4.41
N ALA A 44 6.80 17.61 5.57
CA ALA A 44 6.58 16.66 6.67
C ALA A 44 5.12 16.66 7.15
N GLU A 45 4.46 17.82 7.22
CA GLU A 45 3.03 17.92 7.52
C GLU A 45 2.15 17.33 6.41
N ALA A 46 2.48 17.59 5.14
CA ALA A 46 1.77 17.00 4.01
C ALA A 46 1.84 15.46 4.01
N TYR A 47 3.00 14.86 4.30
CA TYR A 47 3.14 13.41 4.43
C TYR A 47 2.30 12.87 5.60
N ARG A 48 2.42 13.47 6.79
CA ARG A 48 1.67 13.03 7.99
C ARG A 48 0.18 13.06 7.76
N ASN A 49 -0.34 14.12 7.15
CA ASN A 49 -1.77 14.24 6.84
C ASN A 49 -2.21 13.17 5.82
N ALA A 50 -1.43 12.96 4.75
CA ALA A 50 -1.74 11.93 3.75
C ALA A 50 -1.72 10.51 4.33
N ILE A 51 -0.75 10.20 5.21
CA ILE A 51 -0.62 8.92 5.90
C ILE A 51 -1.77 8.72 6.89
N ALA A 52 -2.11 9.74 7.69
CA ALA A 52 -3.22 9.69 8.64
C ALA A 52 -4.55 9.39 7.92
N SER A 53 -4.84 10.11 6.84
CA SER A 53 -6.03 9.86 6.02
C SER A 53 -5.99 8.50 5.33
N LEU A 54 -4.81 8.00 4.94
CA LEU A 54 -4.67 6.66 4.38
C LEU A 54 -5.01 5.59 5.42
N LYS A 55 -4.49 5.74 6.65
CA LYS A 55 -4.80 4.86 7.79
C LYS A 55 -6.28 4.87 8.14
N GLU A 56 -6.94 6.03 8.10
CA GLU A 56 -8.39 6.08 8.29
C GLU A 56 -9.12 5.33 7.17
N TRP A 57 -8.77 5.63 5.92
CA TRP A 57 -9.39 5.00 4.75
C TRP A 57 -9.24 3.48 4.71
N VAL A 58 -8.07 2.95 5.08
CA VAL A 58 -7.85 1.50 5.12
C VAL A 58 -8.70 0.84 6.22
N ARG A 59 -8.99 1.54 7.35
CA ARG A 59 -9.89 1.06 8.41
C ARG A 59 -11.33 1.03 7.90
N GLU A 60 -11.77 2.12 7.27
CA GLU A 60 -13.11 2.24 6.70
C GLU A 60 -13.37 1.18 5.63
N THR A 61 -12.35 0.81 4.85
CA THR A 61 -12.48 -0.13 3.73
C THR A 61 -12.15 -1.57 4.07
N ASP A 62 -11.70 -1.86 5.30
CA ASP A 62 -11.17 -3.17 5.70
C ASP A 62 -10.12 -3.68 4.69
N SER A 63 -9.22 -2.78 4.28
CA SER A 63 -8.20 -3.01 3.23
C SER A 63 -8.75 -3.52 1.88
N ARG A 64 -10.05 -3.37 1.63
CA ARG A 64 -10.76 -3.91 0.44
C ARG A 64 -11.84 -2.94 -0.02
N PRO A 65 -11.49 -1.90 -0.79
CA PRO A 65 -12.48 -0.93 -1.27
C PRO A 65 -13.49 -1.57 -2.24
N ARG A 66 -14.79 -1.32 -2.06
CA ARG A 66 -15.89 -1.99 -2.78
C ARG A 66 -16.86 -1.06 -3.49
N SER A 67 -16.82 0.24 -3.17
CA SER A 67 -17.75 1.25 -3.67
C SER A 67 -16.99 2.41 -4.32
N TRP A 68 -17.68 3.15 -5.19
CA TRP A 68 -17.15 4.37 -5.79
C TRP A 68 -16.71 5.40 -4.76
N ALA A 69 -17.47 5.53 -3.66
CA ALA A 69 -17.11 6.40 -2.55
C ALA A 69 -15.75 6.01 -1.97
N HIS A 70 -15.47 4.70 -1.82
CA HIS A 70 -14.17 4.26 -1.32
C HIS A 70 -13.04 4.61 -2.29
N PHE A 71 -13.27 4.58 -3.59
CA PHE A 71 -12.24 4.85 -4.59
C PHE A 71 -11.79 6.32 -4.60
N PHE A 72 -12.72 7.25 -4.40
CA PHE A 72 -12.42 8.68 -4.45
C PHE A 72 -12.12 9.31 -3.10
N ARG A 73 -12.41 8.62 -1.99
CA ARG A 73 -12.29 9.22 -0.65
C ARG A 73 -10.88 9.67 -0.33
N TRP A 74 -9.89 8.79 -0.41
CA TRP A 74 -8.50 9.17 -0.10
C TRP A 74 -7.94 10.25 -1.05
N PRO A 75 -8.05 10.11 -2.39
CA PRO A 75 -7.61 11.17 -3.31
C PRO A 75 -8.34 12.51 -3.10
N GLY A 76 -9.58 12.48 -2.60
CA GLY A 76 -10.38 13.67 -2.34
C GLY A 76 -10.04 14.42 -1.05
N VAL A 77 -9.27 13.82 -0.13
CA VAL A 77 -8.94 14.43 1.18
C VAL A 77 -7.47 14.78 1.36
N VAL A 78 -6.57 14.30 0.48
CA VAL A 78 -5.15 14.69 0.54
C VAL A 78 -4.97 16.17 0.23
N SER A 79 -3.96 16.80 0.85
CA SER A 79 -3.69 18.22 0.67
C SER A 79 -3.09 18.55 -0.69
N ASN A 80 -3.25 19.80 -1.15
CA ASN A 80 -2.59 20.27 -2.37
C ASN A 80 -1.07 20.20 -2.28
N ASP A 81 -0.49 20.41 -1.10
CA ASP A 81 0.96 20.31 -0.89
C ASP A 81 1.45 18.87 -1.11
N TYR A 82 0.68 17.88 -0.68
CA TYR A 82 0.97 16.48 -0.97
C TYR A 82 0.90 16.17 -2.48
N VAL A 83 -0.10 16.74 -3.17
CA VAL A 83 -0.21 16.61 -4.64
C VAL A 83 0.98 17.26 -5.35
N GLN A 84 1.49 18.39 -4.85
CA GLN A 84 2.71 19.01 -5.39
C GLN A 84 3.94 18.13 -5.19
N LEU A 85 4.07 17.47 -4.03
CA LEU A 85 5.15 16.51 -3.77
C LEU A 85 5.07 15.30 -4.71
N LEU A 86 3.86 14.78 -4.98
CA LEU A 86 3.65 13.73 -5.99
C LEU A 86 4.06 14.19 -7.39
N ALA A 87 3.66 15.41 -7.80
CA ALA A 87 4.02 15.98 -9.09
C ALA A 87 5.54 16.18 -9.24
N ALA A 88 6.21 16.53 -8.13
CA ALA A 88 7.66 16.63 -8.05
C ALA A 88 8.39 15.27 -8.02
N ARG A 89 7.65 14.15 -8.06
CA ARG A 89 8.16 12.77 -7.97
C ARG A 89 8.98 12.56 -6.70
N ASP A 90 8.50 13.12 -5.60
CA ASP A 90 9.11 12.90 -4.30
C ASP A 90 8.94 11.44 -3.87
N ASP A 91 10.04 10.77 -3.48
CA ASP A 91 10.05 9.34 -3.17
C ASP A 91 9.10 8.96 -2.03
N THR A 92 8.93 9.83 -1.03
CA THR A 92 8.04 9.58 0.12
C THR A 92 6.60 9.72 -0.28
N ALA A 93 6.26 10.78 -1.03
CA ALA A 93 4.93 10.96 -1.58
C ALA A 93 4.56 9.78 -2.50
N LEU A 94 5.47 9.41 -3.42
CA LEU A 94 5.26 8.28 -4.32
C LEU A 94 5.07 6.96 -3.56
N THR A 95 5.79 6.75 -2.45
CA THR A 95 5.65 5.54 -1.63
C THR A 95 4.26 5.46 -1.00
N ILE A 96 3.76 6.56 -0.41
CA ILE A 96 2.41 6.62 0.15
C ILE A 96 1.36 6.34 -0.95
N PHE A 97 1.52 6.93 -2.13
CA PHE A 97 0.63 6.70 -3.28
C PHE A 97 0.65 5.24 -3.76
N VAL A 98 1.83 4.61 -3.78
CA VAL A 98 2.00 3.20 -4.16
C VAL A 98 1.23 2.28 -3.21
N TYR A 99 1.21 2.57 -1.91
CA TYR A 99 0.41 1.82 -0.94
C TYR A 99 -1.08 1.93 -1.22
N TRP A 100 -1.58 3.14 -1.48
CA TRP A 100 -2.97 3.33 -1.89
C TRP A 100 -3.31 2.51 -3.15
N CYS A 101 -2.46 2.55 -4.17
CA CYS A 101 -2.63 1.77 -5.40
C CYS A 101 -2.65 0.25 -5.14
N MET A 102 -1.76 -0.23 -4.27
CA MET A 102 -1.71 -1.63 -3.87
C MET A 102 -3.03 -2.09 -3.24
N ILE A 103 -3.60 -1.29 -2.35
CA ILE A 103 -4.88 -1.62 -1.70
C ILE A 103 -6.03 -1.51 -2.71
N MET A 104 -5.99 -0.51 -3.61
CA MET A 104 -6.95 -0.38 -4.71
C MET A 104 -6.96 -1.61 -5.63
N ASN A 105 -5.83 -2.30 -5.84
CA ASN A 105 -5.76 -3.53 -6.63
C ASN A 105 -6.54 -4.71 -6.02
N ARG A 106 -6.89 -4.63 -4.72
CA ARG A 106 -7.73 -5.62 -4.00
C ARG A 106 -9.23 -5.40 -4.23
N SER A 107 -9.61 -4.31 -4.89
CA SER A 107 -11.01 -4.05 -5.24
C SER A 107 -11.58 -5.14 -6.15
N PRO A 108 -12.91 -5.39 -6.11
CA PRO A 108 -13.58 -6.22 -7.11
C PRO A 108 -13.22 -5.75 -8.52
N LYS A 109 -12.82 -6.68 -9.39
CA LYS A 109 -12.44 -6.36 -10.76
C LYS A 109 -13.67 -5.82 -11.50
N ARG A 110 -13.54 -4.58 -11.98
CA ARG A 110 -14.53 -3.88 -12.81
C ARG A 110 -13.78 -3.34 -14.01
N TRP A 111 -14.45 -3.21 -15.15
CA TRP A 111 -13.85 -2.76 -16.42
C TRP A 111 -13.05 -1.45 -16.29
N PHE A 112 -13.47 -0.53 -15.43
CA PHE A 112 -12.80 0.76 -15.17
C PHE A 112 -11.69 0.69 -14.11
N MET A 113 -11.61 -0.41 -13.35
CA MET A 113 -10.57 -0.69 -12.36
C MET A 113 -9.47 -1.59 -12.93
N GLU A 114 -9.58 -1.99 -14.19
CA GLU A 114 -8.59 -2.83 -14.83
C GLU A 114 -7.28 -2.05 -14.98
N ASP A 115 -6.28 -2.56 -14.29
CA ASP A 115 -4.86 -2.42 -14.58
C ASP A 115 -4.24 -1.05 -14.30
N TRP A 116 -5.05 0.01 -14.13
CA TRP A 116 -4.53 1.36 -13.85
C TRP A 116 -3.78 1.42 -12.52
N ALA A 117 -4.33 0.86 -11.43
CA ALA A 117 -3.68 0.97 -10.12
C ALA A 117 -2.33 0.23 -10.08
N CYS A 118 -2.21 -0.91 -10.76
CA CYS A 118 -0.93 -1.61 -10.88
C CYS A 118 0.05 -0.93 -11.86
N ARG A 119 -0.46 -0.35 -12.94
CA ARG A 119 0.36 0.41 -13.90
C ARG A 119 0.92 1.66 -13.24
N ASP A 120 0.07 2.40 -12.54
CA ASP A 120 0.41 3.69 -11.95
C ASP A 120 1.32 3.50 -10.73
N SER A 121 1.14 2.43 -9.93
CA SER A 121 2.11 2.07 -8.89
C SER A 121 3.46 1.62 -9.48
N SER A 122 3.47 0.86 -10.57
CA SER A 122 4.72 0.50 -11.28
C SER A 122 5.45 1.73 -11.80
N ALA A 123 4.72 2.69 -12.38
CA ALA A 123 5.28 3.94 -12.87
C ALA A 123 5.80 4.82 -11.73
N ALA A 124 5.08 4.89 -10.61
CA ALA A 124 5.52 5.60 -9.42
C ALA A 124 6.83 5.02 -8.86
N ILE A 125 6.94 3.70 -8.72
CA ILE A 125 8.19 3.04 -8.27
C ILE A 125 9.35 3.32 -9.22
N GLN A 126 9.12 3.33 -10.54
CA GLN A 126 10.15 3.65 -11.54
C GLN A 126 10.58 5.11 -11.52
N ALA A 127 9.72 6.01 -11.05
CA ALA A 127 10.00 7.43 -10.96
C ALA A 127 10.82 7.80 -9.71
N MET A 128 10.88 6.92 -8.70
CA MET A 128 11.62 7.15 -7.46
C MET A 128 13.13 7.18 -7.70
N ARG A 129 13.84 8.05 -6.99
CA ARG A 129 15.31 8.10 -7.01
C ARG A 129 15.90 6.96 -6.19
N ASP A 130 15.35 6.71 -5.01
CA ASP A 130 15.69 5.56 -4.18
C ASP A 130 14.48 4.63 -4.02
N SER A 131 14.45 3.60 -4.86
CA SER A 131 13.46 2.53 -4.75
C SER A 131 13.95 1.35 -3.89
N SER A 132 15.14 1.40 -3.29
CA SER A 132 15.69 0.25 -2.56
C SER A 132 15.01 -0.01 -1.21
N SER A 133 14.20 0.94 -0.74
CA SER A 133 13.54 0.88 0.56
C SER A 133 12.74 -0.42 0.79
N HIS A 134 12.92 -1.01 1.97
CA HIS A 134 12.20 -2.20 2.43
C HIS A 134 10.68 -1.95 2.52
N VAL A 135 10.26 -0.69 2.72
CA VAL A 135 8.86 -0.25 2.70
C VAL A 135 8.20 -0.54 1.36
N LEU A 136 8.96 -0.65 0.26
CA LEU A 136 8.43 -1.02 -1.06
C LEU A 136 8.36 -2.52 -1.32
N ALA A 137 8.82 -3.38 -0.40
CA ALA A 137 8.86 -4.82 -0.61
C ALA A 137 7.47 -5.41 -0.88
N LEU A 138 6.48 -5.07 -0.06
CA LEU A 138 5.13 -5.59 -0.20
C LEU A 138 4.39 -5.00 -1.43
N PRO A 139 4.45 -3.68 -1.70
CA PRO A 139 3.93 -3.17 -2.97
C PRO A 139 4.54 -3.82 -4.20
N ARG A 140 5.85 -4.13 -4.19
CA ARG A 140 6.51 -4.86 -5.29
C ARG A 140 6.00 -6.28 -5.43
N GLU A 141 5.84 -6.99 -4.32
CA GLU A 141 5.27 -8.34 -4.33
C GLU A 141 3.84 -8.32 -4.90
N ALA A 142 3.00 -7.38 -4.45
CA ALA A 142 1.64 -7.22 -4.95
C ALA A 142 1.58 -6.96 -6.46
N ILE A 143 2.48 -6.11 -6.98
CA ILE A 143 2.61 -5.85 -8.43
C ILE A 143 3.04 -7.12 -9.18
N ASN A 144 3.98 -7.89 -8.64
CA ASN A 144 4.47 -9.13 -9.27
C ASN A 144 3.39 -10.21 -9.33
N VAL A 145 2.67 -10.43 -8.22
CA VAL A 145 1.53 -11.37 -8.15
C VAL A 145 0.47 -10.96 -9.17
N TRP A 146 0.16 -9.67 -9.25
CA TRP A 146 -0.77 -9.15 -10.25
C TRP A 146 -0.30 -9.43 -11.69
N ARG A 147 0.98 -9.18 -12.04
CA ARG A 147 1.51 -9.43 -13.38
C ARG A 147 1.37 -10.90 -13.77
N GLN A 148 1.66 -11.81 -12.84
CA GLN A 148 1.54 -13.25 -13.06
C GLN A 148 0.08 -13.69 -13.29
N SER A 149 -0.87 -13.07 -12.59
CA SER A 149 -2.30 -13.36 -12.79
C SER A 149 -2.81 -13.03 -14.20
N LYS A 150 -2.18 -12.04 -14.87
CA LYS A 150 -2.52 -11.63 -16.25
C LYS A 150 -1.83 -12.48 -17.31
N THR A 151 -0.66 -13.06 -17.01
CA THR A 151 0.07 -13.92 -17.94
C THR A 151 -0.45 -15.36 -18.01
N CYS A 152 -1.14 -15.84 -16.97
CA CYS A 152 -1.68 -17.21 -16.92
C CYS A 152 -3.09 -17.34 -17.54
N GLY A 153 -3.61 -16.27 -18.16
CA GLY A 153 -4.95 -16.20 -18.76
C GLY A 153 -4.97 -15.90 -20.26
N ARG A 154 -3.92 -16.25 -21.00
CA ARG A 154 -3.87 -16.20 -22.47
C ARG A 154 -3.66 -17.59 -23.06
#